data_AF-A0A9E3GRE1-F1
#
_entry.id   AF-A0A9E3GRE1-F1
#
_cell.length_a   1.000
_cell.length_b   1.000
_cell.length_c   1.000
_cell.angle_alpha   90.00
_cell.angle_beta   90.00
_cell.angle_gamma   90.00
#
_symmetry.space_group_name_H-M   'P 1'
#
loop_
_entity.id
_entity.type
_entity.pdbx_description
1 polymer ?
#
loop_
_entity_poly.entity_id
_entity_poly.type
_entity_poly.pdbx_seq_one_letter_code
_entity_poly.pdbx_strand_id
1 'polypeptide(L)'
;MEEIPSPKDMRGAAGVAVTLAYATGLAGVVAGALLFQRGETTIGVVVIVITFAIGAALMIASYLVRGLAAVLAHITALESDVRVLLADRSARDPRRRDRGDAGDRSPWP
;
A
#
# COMPACT_ATOMS: atom_id res chain seq x y z
N MET A 1 -2.49 13.23 -17.01
CA MET A 1 -3.23 12.11 -16.39
C MET A 1 -2.37 11.65 -15.23
N GLU A 2 -2.76 11.95 -14.00
CA GLU A 2 -2.06 11.46 -12.80
C GLU A 2 -2.20 9.94 -12.74
N GLU A 3 -1.07 9.25 -12.89
CA GLU A 3 -1.00 7.81 -12.76
C GLU A 3 -1.17 7.45 -11.28
N ILE A 4 -2.27 6.79 -10.94
CA ILE A 4 -2.53 6.34 -9.57
C ILE A 4 -1.49 5.24 -9.25
N PRO A 5 -0.60 5.46 -8.27
CA PRO A 5 0.51 4.55 -8.01
C PRO A 5 0.01 3.15 -7.61
N SER A 6 0.67 2.12 -8.13
CA SER A 6 0.31 0.73 -7.85
C SER A 6 0.58 0.39 -6.37
N PRO A 7 -0.21 -0.52 -5.74
CA PRO A 7 0.05 -0.97 -4.38
C PRO A 7 1.47 -1.53 -4.16
N LYS A 8 2.09 -2.09 -5.21
CA LYS A 8 3.49 -2.55 -5.17
C LYS A 8 4.47 -1.38 -5.01
N ASP A 9 4.21 -0.28 -5.70
CA ASP A 9 5.04 0.93 -5.66
C ASP A 9 4.91 1.61 -4.30
N MET A 10 3.71 1.62 -3.72
CA MET A 10 3.48 2.11 -2.36
C MET A 10 4.26 1.29 -1.32
N ARG A 11 4.25 -0.05 -1.43
CA ARG A 11 5.05 -0.92 -0.54
C ARG A 11 6.55 -0.67 -0.70
N GLY A 12 7.02 -0.48 -1.93
CA GLY A 12 8.40 -0.11 -2.23
C GLY A 12 8.78 1.23 -1.60
N ALA A 13 7.96 2.26 -1.79
CA ALA A 13 8.15 3.60 -1.22
C ALA A 13 8.20 3.57 0.32
N ALA A 14 7.32 2.79 0.96
CA ALA A 14 7.36 2.62 2.41
C ALA A 14 8.64 1.91 2.88
N GLY A 15 9.13 0.92 2.13
CA GLY A 15 10.41 0.27 2.42
C GLY A 15 11.58 1.24 2.34
N VAL A 16 11.64 2.05 1.27
CA VAL A 16 12.66 3.08 1.08
C VAL A 16 12.60 4.13 2.19
N ALA A 17 11.41 4.57 2.59
CA ALA A 17 11.23 5.53 3.68
C ALA A 17 11.77 5.00 5.02
N VAL A 18 11.57 3.71 5.33
CA VAL A 18 12.14 3.08 6.52
C VAL A 18 13.67 3.06 6.45
N THR A 19 14.24 2.65 5.32
CA THR A 19 15.70 2.62 5.14
C THR A 19 16.31 4.01 5.29
N LEU A 20 15.68 5.03 4.70
CA LEU A 20 16.09 6.43 4.84
C LEU A 20 16.00 6.90 6.29
N ALA A 21 14.93 6.57 7.02
CA ALA A 21 14.79 6.94 8.42
C ALA A 21 15.96 6.43 9.27
N TYR A 22 16.34 5.16 9.10
CA TYR A 22 17.50 4.58 9.78
C TYR A 22 18.82 5.22 9.37
N ALA A 23 19.03 5.43 8.07
CA ALA A 23 20.23 6.08 7.57
C ALA A 23 20.37 7.51 8.10
N THR A 24 19.29 8.29 8.13
CA THR A 24 19.27 9.64 8.69
C THR A 24 19.56 9.64 10.19
N GLY A 25 18.98 8.70 10.94
CA GLY A 25 19.28 8.55 12.38
C GLY A 25 20.75 8.26 12.66
N LEU A 26 21.34 7.30 11.93
CA LEU A 26 22.76 6.98 12.03
C LEU A 26 23.65 8.17 11.64
N ALA A 27 23.36 8.84 10.53
CA ALA A 27 24.09 10.01 10.09
C ALA A 27 24.05 11.14 11.13
N GLY A 28 22.88 11.35 11.75
CA GLY A 28 22.69 12.31 12.83
C GLY A 28 23.53 12.03 14.07
N VAL A 29 23.56 10.78 14.51
CA VAL A 29 24.39 10.35 15.66
C VAL A 29 25.88 10.55 15.37
N VAL A 30 26.34 10.14 14.18
CA VAL A 30 27.76 10.31 13.78
C VAL A 30 28.12 11.79 13.68
N ALA A 31 27.29 12.60 13.02
CA ALA A 31 27.52 14.04 12.88
C ALA A 31 27.53 14.74 14.25
N GLY A 32 26.57 14.41 15.12
CA GLY A 32 26.52 14.94 16.49
C GLY A 32 27.74 14.56 17.32
N ALA A 33 28.20 13.30 17.23
CA ALA A 33 29.41 12.85 17.90
C ALA A 33 30.67 13.60 17.44
N LEU A 34 30.80 13.85 16.14
CA LEU A 34 31.91 14.64 15.58
C LEU A 34 31.87 16.09 16.08
N LEU A 35 30.69 16.69 16.21
CA LEU A 35 30.54 18.04 16.77
C LEU A 35 30.87 18.10 18.25
N PHE A 36 30.51 17.07 19.02
CA PHE A 36 30.92 16.96 20.42
C PHE A 36 32.45 16.87 20.57
N GLN A 37 33.13 16.13 19.69
CA GLN A 37 34.60 16.07 19.69
C GLN A 37 35.26 17.42 19.40
N ARG A 38 34.57 18.32 18.68
CA ARG A 38 35.04 19.68 18.38
C ARG A 38 34.68 20.71 19.46
N GLY A 39 34.02 20.28 20.54
CA GLY A 39 33.55 21.17 21.61
C GLY A 39 32.26 21.94 21.27
N GLU A 40 31.66 21.71 20.11
CA GLU A 40 30.41 22.37 19.66
C GLU A 40 29.18 21.63 20.19
N THR A 41 29.05 21.53 21.51
CA THR A 41 28.05 20.69 22.17
C THR A 41 26.61 21.07 21.83
N THR A 42 26.27 22.36 21.85
CA THR A 42 24.92 22.85 21.54
C THR A 42 24.50 22.50 20.11
N ILE A 43 25.40 22.71 19.15
CA ILE A 43 25.14 22.42 17.73
C ILE A 43 25.01 20.90 17.53
N GLY A 44 25.86 20.11 18.18
CA GLY A 44 25.77 18.64 18.16
C GLY A 44 24.42 18.13 18.63
N VAL A 45 23.90 18.65 19.75
CA VAL A 45 22.56 18.30 20.27
C VAL A 45 21.47 18.67 19.26
N VAL A 46 21.51 19.87 18.71
CA VAL A 46 20.52 20.33 17.72
C VAL A 46 20.50 19.42 16.48
N VAL A 47 21.67 19.04 15.97
CA VAL A 47 21.77 18.13 14.82
C VAL A 47 21.16 16.76 15.12
N ILE A 48 21.43 16.19 16.30
CA ILE A 48 20.84 14.90 16.72
C ILE A 48 19.31 15.00 16.80
N VAL A 49 18.78 16.09 17.40
CA VAL A 49 17.34 16.28 17.54
C VAL A 49 16.66 16.45 16.18
N ILE A 50 17.22 17.27 15.28
CA ILE A 50 16.66 17.48 13.94
C ILE A 50 16.66 16.19 13.13
N THR A 51 17.77 15.47 13.11
CA THR A 51 17.88 14.20 12.36
C THR A 51 16.97 13.12 12.92
N PHE A 52 16.80 13.07 14.25
CA PHE A 52 15.81 12.21 14.89
C PHE A 52 14.38 12.58 14.46
N ALA A 53 14.01 13.86 14.47
CA ALA A 53 12.69 14.32 14.05
C ALA A 53 12.40 13.98 12.59
N ILE A 54 13.37 14.14 11.70
CA ILE A 54 13.26 13.73 10.29
C ILE A 54 13.06 12.21 10.18
N GLY A 55 13.85 11.42 10.90
CA GLY A 55 13.72 9.96 10.93
C GLY A 55 12.34 9.51 11.43
N ALA A 56 11.84 10.13 12.51
CA ALA A 56 10.50 9.86 13.03
C ALA A 56 9.41 10.21 12.03
N ALA A 57 9.51 11.36 11.34
CA ALA A 57 8.56 11.77 10.31
C ALA A 57 8.54 10.77 9.13
N LEU A 58 9.71 10.33 8.67
CA LEU A 58 9.82 9.30 7.62
C LEU A 58 9.21 7.97 8.07
N MET A 59 9.37 7.60 9.33
CA MET A 59 8.79 6.38 9.88
C MET A 59 7.25 6.46 9.93
N ILE A 60 6.69 7.59 10.38
CA ILE A 60 5.25 7.84 10.34
C ILE A 60 4.72 7.77 8.90
N ALA A 61 5.38 8.44 7.96
CA ALA A 61 5.02 8.39 6.55
C ALA A 61 5.05 6.95 6.01
N SER A 62 6.04 6.14 6.39
CA SER A 62 6.11 4.74 5.99
C SER A 62 4.93 3.91 6.49
N TYR A 63 4.47 4.14 7.72
CA TYR A 63 3.30 3.47 8.28
C TYR A 63 2.01 3.88 7.57
N LEU A 64 1.85 5.18 7.27
CA LEU A 64 0.72 5.67 6.51
C LEU A 64 0.64 5.03 5.12
N VAL A 65 1.76 4.99 4.40
CA VAL A 65 1.83 4.38 3.07
C VAL A 65 1.53 2.88 3.14
N ARG A 66 2.05 2.17 4.15
CA ARG A 66 1.70 0.74 4.37
C ARG A 66 0.22 0.55 4.65
N GLY A 67 -0.38 1.42 5.47
CA GLY A 67 -1.80 1.41 5.78
C GLY A 67 -2.66 1.60 4.52
N LEU A 68 -2.35 2.63 3.72
CA LEU A 68 -3.00 2.88 2.42
C LEU A 68 -2.87 1.67 1.48
N ALA A 69 -1.68 1.10 1.36
CA ALA A 69 -1.47 -0.08 0.52
C ALA A 69 -2.26 -1.31 1.00
N ALA A 70 -2.44 -1.47 2.31
CA ALA A 70 -3.24 -2.56 2.89
C ALA A 70 -4.74 -2.37 2.60
N VAL A 71 -5.25 -1.14 2.73
CA VAL A 71 -6.64 -0.79 2.41
C VAL A 71 -6.92 -1.01 0.92
N LEU A 72 -6.06 -0.52 0.04
CA LEU A 72 -6.18 -0.73 -1.41
C LEU A 72 -6.22 -2.22 -1.76
N ALA A 73 -5.33 -3.02 -1.16
CA ALA A 73 -5.32 -4.46 -1.36
C ALA A 73 -6.62 -5.14 -0.91
N HIS A 74 -7.23 -4.69 0.19
CA HIS A 74 -8.53 -5.19 0.66
C HIS A 74 -9.66 -4.83 -0.32
N ILE A 75 -9.68 -3.60 -0.83
CA ILE A 75 -10.70 -3.16 -1.81
C ILE A 75 -10.60 -4.01 -3.08
N THR A 76 -9.38 -4.21 -3.60
CA THR A 76 -9.16 -5.05 -4.79
C THR A 76 -9.59 -6.50 -4.57
N ALA A 77 -9.36 -7.06 -3.38
CA ALA A 77 -9.82 -8.40 -3.04
C ALA A 77 -11.35 -8.48 -3.03
N LEU A 78 -12.02 -7.50 -2.40
CA LEU A 78 -13.49 -7.43 -2.38
C LEU A 78 -14.09 -7.30 -3.79
N GLU A 79 -13.49 -6.50 -4.65
CA GLU A 79 -13.93 -6.40 -6.05
C GLU A 79 -13.80 -7.72 -6.80
N SER A 80 -12.71 -8.46 -6.58
CA SER A 80 -12.50 -9.78 -7.15
C SER A 80 -13.55 -10.77 -6.65
N ASP A 81 -13.81 -10.80 -5.34
CA ASP A 81 -14.81 -11.69 -4.74
C ASP A 81 -16.21 -11.40 -5.28
N VAL A 82 -16.59 -10.12 -5.40
CA VAL A 82 -17.86 -9.71 -6.00
C VAL A 82 -17.97 -10.16 -7.46
N ARG A 83 -16.90 -10.05 -8.25
CA ARG A 83 -16.89 -10.55 -9.64
C ARG A 83 -17.08 -12.06 -9.70
N VAL A 84 -16.42 -12.81 -8.83
CA VAL A 84 -16.57 -14.28 -8.75
C VAL A 84 -18.00 -14.65 -8.35
N LEU A 85 -18.58 -13.96 -7.37
CA LEU A 85 -19.96 -14.20 -6.93
C LEU A 85 -20.99 -13.86 -8.02
N LEU A 86 -20.79 -12.77 -8.76
CA LEU A 86 -21.65 -12.43 -9.90
C LEU A 86 -21.55 -13.47 -11.02
N ALA A 87 -20.34 -13.96 -11.32
CA ALA A 87 -20.14 -15.02 -12.30
C ALA A 87 -20.84 -16.32 -11.87
N ASP A 88 -20.67 -16.76 -10.62
CA ASP A 88 -21.32 -17.96 -10.09
C ASP A 88 -22.85 -17.82 -10.08
N ARG A 89 -23.38 -16.65 -9.72
CA ARG A 89 -24.82 -16.37 -9.78
C ARG A 89 -25.38 -16.44 -11.20
N SER A 90 -24.64 -15.90 -12.18
CA SER A 90 -25.06 -15.96 -13.59
C SER A 90 -25.05 -17.39 -14.15
N ALA A 91 -24.14 -18.24 -13.67
CA ALA A 91 -24.06 -19.65 -14.04
C ALA A 91 -25.16 -20.50 -13.39
N ARG A 92 -25.63 -20.11 -12.20
CA ARG A 92 -26.68 -20.79 -11.43
C ARG A 92 -28.11 -20.33 -11.75
N ASP A 93 -28.32 -19.34 -12.61
CA ASP A 93 -29.66 -18.84 -12.95
C ASP A 93 -30.48 -19.91 -13.71
N PRO A 94 -31.49 -20.54 -13.09
CA PRO A 94 -32.26 -21.62 -13.72
C PRO A 94 -33.14 -21.12 -14.88
N ARG A 95 -33.48 -19.83 -14.89
CA ARG A 95 -34.35 -19.21 -15.91
C ARG A 95 -33.73 -19.19 -17.31
N ARG A 96 -32.40 -19.30 -17.40
CA ARG A 96 -31.70 -19.40 -18.69
C ARG A 96 -31.68 -20.84 -19.24
N ARG A 97 -31.84 -21.85 -18.37
CA ARG A 97 -31.92 -23.27 -18.76
C ARG A 97 -33.27 -23.60 -19.39
N ASP A 98 -34.36 -23.09 -18.83
CA ASP A 98 -35.72 -23.35 -19.34
C ASP A 98 -36.02 -22.60 -20.66
N ARG A 99 -35.31 -21.50 -20.94
CA ARG A 99 -35.50 -20.73 -22.19
C ARG A 99 -34.88 -21.40 -23.43
N GLY A 100 -33.96 -22.35 -23.22
CA GLY A 100 -33.35 -23.14 -24.30
C GLY A 100 -34.14 -24.37 -24.73
N ASP A 101 -35.08 -24.83 -23.90
CA ASP A 101 -35.79 -26.12 -24.10
C ASP A 101 -37.27 -25.93 -24.52
N ALA A 102 -37.79 -24.70 -24.42
CA ALA A 102 -39.17 -24.37 -24.81
C ALA A 102 -39.34 -24.03 -26.30
N GLY A 103 -38.27 -23.96 -27.09
CA GLY A 103 -38.28 -23.54 -28.49
C GLY A 103 -38.24 -24.66 -29.53
N ASP A 104 -37.97 -25.91 -29.13
CA ASP A 104 -37.66 -27.02 -30.06
C ASP A 104 -38.68 -28.17 -30.02
N ARG A 105 -39.94 -27.87 -29.69
CA ARG A 105 -41.06 -28.81 -29.81
C ARG A 105 -42.11 -28.25 -30.77
N SER A 106 -41.76 -28.15 -32.05
CA SER A 106 -42.74 -28.04 -33.12
C SER A 106 -43.43 -29.41 -33.33
N PRO A 107 -44.75 -29.53 -33.19
CA PRO A 107 -45.47 -30.75 -33.50
C PRO A 107 -45.60 -30.91 -35.02
N TRP A 108 -45.31 -32.13 -35.45
CA TRP A 108 -45.42 -32.70 -36.80
C TRP A 108 -46.61 -32.23 -37.64
N PRO A 109 -46.41 -32.23 -38.97
CA PRO A 109 -47.31 -32.95 -39.86
C PRO A 109 -46.65 -34.17 -40.53
#